data_AF-A0A1X7LG40-F1
#
_entry.id   AF-A0A1X7LG40-F1
#
_cell.length_a   1.000
_cell.length_b   1.000
_cell.length_c   1.000
_cell.angle_alpha   90.00
_cell.angle_beta   90.00
_cell.angle_gamma   90.00
#
_symmetry.space_group_name_H-M   'P 1'
#
loop_
_entity.id
_entity.type
_entity.pdbx_description
1 polymer ?
#
loop_
_entity_poly.entity_id
_entity_poly.type
_entity_poly.pdbx_seq_one_letter_code
_entity_poly.pdbx_strand_id
1 'polypeptide(L)'
;MKKLYYQVCLTLLIYNPAFAQIGGIEESVNDVSDTIRTVFPIILGVIFLIGFLFNAGHFFGENADLKKGITRVLVFVLIAGAVVGIFTYLIGIVV
;
A
#
# COMPACT_ATOMS: atom_id res chain seq x y z
N MET A 1 -14.21 17.23 51.19
CA MET A 1 -12.91 17.43 50.50
C MET A 1 -12.27 16.10 50.09
N LYS A 2 -11.81 15.24 51.02
CA LYS A 2 -11.15 13.95 50.69
C LYS A 2 -11.96 13.02 49.78
N LYS A 3 -13.27 12.91 50.00
CA LYS A 3 -14.18 12.08 49.19
C LYS A 3 -14.27 12.54 47.72
N LEU A 4 -14.14 13.85 47.48
CA LEU A 4 -14.15 14.45 46.15
C LEU A 4 -12.86 14.12 45.39
N TYR A 5 -11.69 14.16 46.07
CA TYR A 5 -10.42 13.76 45.47
C TYR A 5 -10.42 12.29 45.04
N TYR A 6 -10.96 11.39 45.85
CA TYR A 6 -11.09 9.98 45.48
C TYR A 6 -12.02 9.77 44.28
N GLN A 7 -13.13 10.52 44.20
CA GLN A 7 -14.06 10.44 43.07
C GLN A 7 -13.43 10.94 41.77
N VAL A 8 -12.66 12.04 41.83
CA VAL A 8 -11.92 12.58 40.67
C VAL A 8 -10.81 11.62 40.21
N CYS A 9 -10.03 11.06 41.14
CA CYS A 9 -9.02 10.06 40.80
C CYS A 9 -9.64 8.82 40.14
N LEU A 10 -10.78 8.35 40.64
CA LEU A 10 -11.49 7.22 40.05
C LEU A 10 -11.98 7.53 38.63
N THR A 11 -12.51 8.74 38.38
CA THR A 11 -12.94 9.14 37.03
C THR A 11 -11.76 9.26 36.07
N LEU A 12 -10.62 9.79 36.51
CA LEU A 12 -9.41 9.90 35.70
C LEU A 12 -8.84 8.53 35.29
N LEU A 13 -8.93 7.52 36.16
CA LEU A 13 -8.48 6.15 35.85
C LEU A 13 -9.40 5.45 34.83
N ILE A 14 -10.70 5.74 34.84
CA ILE A 14 -11.68 5.11 33.93
C ILE A 14 -11.67 5.77 32.54
N TYR A 15 -11.24 7.02 32.40
CA TYR A 15 -11.13 7.72 31.10
C TYR A 15 -9.82 7.46 30.34
N ASN A 16 -8.81 6.86 30.97
CA ASN A 16 -7.52 6.58 30.34
C ASN A 16 -7.54 5.53 29.19
N PRO A 17 -8.29 4.40 29.26
CA PRO A 17 -8.24 3.40 28.19
C PRO A 17 -8.91 3.84 26.87
N ALA A 18 -9.70 4.93 26.87
CA ALA A 18 -10.39 5.40 25.67
C ALA A 18 -9.48 6.14 24.68
N PHE A 19 -8.34 6.69 25.13
CA PHE A 19 -7.40 7.41 24.27
C PHE A 19 -6.29 6.51 23.67
N ALA A 20 -6.01 5.36 24.29
CA ALA A 20 -5.01 4.40 23.80
C ALA A 20 -5.50 3.59 22.58
N GLN A 21 -6.82 3.43 22.41
CA GLN A 21 -7.39 2.60 21.34
C GLN A 21 -7.45 3.31 19.97
N ILE A 22 -7.51 4.65 19.94
CA ILE A 22 -7.54 5.41 18.68
C ILE A 22 -6.12 5.55 18.10
N GLY A 23 -5.10 5.79 18.94
CA GLY A 23 -3.71 5.89 18.49
C GLY A 23 -3.10 4.56 18.01
N GLY A 24 -3.45 3.43 18.63
CA GLY A 24 -2.90 2.13 18.25
C GLY A 24 -3.35 1.62 16.87
N ILE A 25 -4.55 2.00 16.41
CA ILE A 25 -5.04 1.64 15.07
C ILE A 25 -4.32 2.47 14.01
N GLU A 26 -4.16 3.77 14.25
CA GLU A 26 -3.43 4.67 13.34
C GLU A 26 -1.98 4.22 13.16
N GLU A 27 -1.29 3.88 14.27
CA GLU A 27 0.07 3.34 14.23
C GLU A 27 0.14 2.01 13.47
N SER A 28 -0.79 1.08 13.74
CA SER A 28 -0.87 -0.19 13.00
C SER A 28 -1.11 0.00 11.50
N VAL A 29 -1.96 0.96 11.12
CA VAL A 29 -2.25 1.27 9.71
C VAL A 29 -1.02 1.90 9.04
N ASN A 30 -0.28 2.76 9.75
CA ASN A 30 0.94 3.37 9.25
C ASN A 30 2.04 2.32 9.02
N ASP A 31 2.26 1.40 9.98
CA ASP A 31 3.23 0.31 9.84
C ASP A 31 2.93 -0.60 8.64
N VAL A 32 1.65 -0.94 8.46
CA VAL A 32 1.20 -1.71 7.29
C VAL A 32 1.38 -0.91 6.01
N SER A 33 1.05 0.39 6.01
CA SER A 33 1.25 1.28 4.86
C SER A 33 2.72 1.35 4.46
N ASP A 34 3.63 1.52 5.42
CA ASP A 34 5.07 1.61 5.17
C ASP A 34 5.66 0.29 4.68
N THR A 35 5.18 -0.83 5.23
CA THR A 35 5.51 -2.16 4.71
C THR A 35 5.08 -2.30 3.25
N ILE A 36 3.85 -1.91 2.92
CA ILE A 36 3.33 -1.97 1.54
C ILE A 36 4.14 -1.04 0.62
N ARG A 37 4.43 0.20 1.03
CA ARG A 37 5.25 1.15 0.24
C ARG A 37 6.63 0.59 -0.09
N THR A 38 7.23 -0.16 0.82
CA THR A 38 8.54 -0.78 0.63
C THR A 38 8.49 -2.00 -0.29
N VAL A 39 7.49 -2.87 -0.11
CA VAL A 39 7.42 -4.17 -0.80
C VAL A 39 6.77 -4.07 -2.18
N PHE A 40 5.78 -3.20 -2.36
CA PHE A 40 4.97 -3.12 -3.57
C PHE A 40 5.77 -2.83 -4.86
N PRO A 41 6.72 -1.88 -4.89
CA PRO A 41 7.55 -1.65 -6.08
C PRO A 41 8.37 -2.89 -6.48
N ILE A 42 8.86 -3.66 -5.50
CA ILE A 42 9.64 -4.87 -5.74
C ILE A 42 8.75 -5.94 -6.39
N ILE A 43 7.56 -6.17 -5.82
CA ILE A 43 6.59 -7.12 -6.37
C ILE A 43 6.18 -6.71 -7.79
N LEU A 44 5.87 -5.43 -8.02
CA LEU A 44 5.54 -4.94 -9.36
C LEU A 44 6.67 -5.15 -10.36
N GLY A 45 7.93 -4.91 -9.97
CA GLY A 45 9.10 -5.16 -10.80
C GLY A 45 9.23 -6.63 -11.20
N VAL A 46 9.02 -7.55 -10.25
CA VAL A 46 9.07 -8.99 -10.50
C VAL A 46 7.94 -9.44 -11.43
N ILE A 47 6.69 -8.99 -11.18
CA ILE A 47 5.56 -9.31 -12.05
C ILE A 47 5.78 -8.74 -13.45
N PHE A 48 6.28 -7.51 -13.57
CA PHE A 48 6.63 -6.90 -14.84
C PHE A 48 7.66 -7.74 -15.60
N LEU A 49 8.74 -8.15 -14.93
CA LEU A 49 9.80 -8.95 -15.55
C LEU A 49 9.25 -10.29 -16.03
N ILE A 50 8.49 -11.00 -15.20
CA ILE A 50 7.86 -12.27 -15.55
C ILE A 50 6.90 -12.08 -16.73
N GLY A 51 6.04 -11.05 -16.69
CA GLY A 51 5.11 -10.72 -17.77
C GLY A 51 5.81 -10.34 -19.07
N PHE A 52 6.95 -9.63 -18.98
CA PHE A 52 7.80 -9.30 -20.11
C PHE A 52 8.42 -10.56 -20.72
N LEU A 53 8.99 -11.44 -19.89
CA LEU A 53 9.59 -12.71 -20.33
C LEU A 53 8.56 -13.64 -20.98
N PHE A 54 7.34 -13.73 -20.44
CA PHE A 54 6.25 -14.49 -21.08
C PHE A 54 5.79 -13.88 -22.42
N ASN A 55 6.03 -12.59 -22.65
CA ASN A 55 5.78 -11.95 -23.94
C ASN A 55 7.02 -11.89 -24.84
N ALA A 56 8.19 -12.39 -24.40
CA ALA A 56 9.44 -12.35 -25.15
C ALA A 56 9.35 -13.09 -26.50
N GLY A 57 8.50 -14.13 -26.58
CA GLY A 57 8.24 -14.83 -27.84
C GLY A 57 7.66 -13.94 -28.94
N HIS A 58 6.97 -12.85 -28.60
CA HIS A 58 6.50 -11.85 -29.58
C HIS A 58 7.60 -10.89 -30.02
N PHE A 59 8.69 -10.76 -29.28
CA PHE A 59 9.81 -9.87 -29.58
C PHE A 59 10.95 -10.57 -30.32
N PHE A 60 11.22 -11.84 -30.01
CA PHE A 60 12.44 -12.54 -30.45
C PHE A 60 12.18 -13.88 -31.16
N GLY A 61 10.93 -14.24 -31.43
CA GLY A 61 10.58 -15.46 -32.16
C GLY A 61 10.83 -15.38 -33.67
N GLU A 62 10.85 -16.53 -34.34
CA GLU A 62 11.00 -16.64 -35.81
C GLU A 62 9.85 -15.94 -36.58
N ASN A 63 8.71 -15.72 -35.91
CA ASN A 63 7.58 -14.89 -36.36
C ASN A 63 7.35 -13.68 -35.42
N ALA A 64 8.42 -13.01 -34.98
CA ALA A 64 8.32 -11.89 -34.05
C ALA A 64 7.42 -10.78 -34.60
N ASP A 65 6.39 -10.44 -33.84
CA ASP A 65 5.49 -9.32 -34.08
C ASP A 65 5.76 -8.28 -33.00
N LEU A 66 6.73 -7.40 -33.27
CA LEU A 66 7.15 -6.33 -32.37
C LEU A 66 5.97 -5.45 -31.96
N LYS A 67 5.04 -5.17 -32.88
CA LYS A 67 3.87 -4.33 -32.59
C LYS A 67 3.00 -4.99 -31.53
N LYS A 68 2.75 -6.30 -31.65
CA LYS A 68 2.00 -7.07 -30.66
C LYS A 68 2.72 -7.16 -29.32
N GLY A 69 4.03 -7.39 -29.34
CA GLY A 69 4.87 -7.40 -28.13
C GLY A 69 4.81 -6.07 -27.37
N ILE A 70 5.11 -4.97 -28.07
CA ILE A 70 5.09 -3.61 -27.50
C ILE A 70 3.71 -3.29 -26.95
N THR A 71 2.63 -3.54 -27.72
CA THR A 71 1.26 -3.21 -27.28
C THR A 71 0.91 -3.88 -25.95
N ARG A 72 1.30 -5.14 -25.74
CA ARG A 72 1.04 -5.85 -24.48
C ARG A 72 1.83 -5.28 -23.30
N VAL A 73 3.11 -5.00 -23.51
CA VAL A 73 3.96 -4.37 -22.47
C VAL A 73 3.40 -2.99 -22.11
N LEU A 74 3.01 -2.20 -23.11
CA LEU A 74 2.47 -0.85 -22.91
C LEU A 74 1.16 -0.87 -22.12
N VAL A 75 0.24 -1.80 -22.44
CA VAL A 75 -1.00 -2.00 -21.68
C VAL A 75 -0.70 -2.40 -20.23
N PHE A 76 0.25 -3.30 -20.00
CA PHE A 76 0.65 -3.70 -18.65
C PHE A 76 1.22 -2.52 -17.85
N VAL A 77 2.11 -1.74 -18.46
CA VAL A 77 2.70 -0.54 -17.83
C VAL A 77 1.62 0.50 -17.51
N LEU A 78 0.66 0.71 -18.40
CA LEU A 78 -0.47 1.61 -18.17
C LEU A 78 -1.31 1.18 -16.96
N ILE A 79 -1.66 -0.10 -16.89
CA ILE A 79 -2.46 -0.64 -15.78
C ILE A 79 -1.66 -0.55 -14.47
N ALA A 80 -0.40 -1.00 -14.47
CA ALA A 80 0.46 -0.94 -13.29
C ALA A 80 0.64 0.50 -12.80
N GLY A 81 0.90 1.45 -13.71
CA GLY A 81 1.02 2.87 -13.39
C GLY A 81 -0.26 3.46 -12.80
N ALA A 82 -1.43 3.12 -13.35
CA ALA A 82 -2.71 3.55 -12.80
C ALA A 82 -2.95 3.00 -11.38
N VAL A 83 -2.65 1.72 -11.15
CA VAL A 83 -2.77 1.09 -9.82
C VAL A 83 -1.83 1.76 -8.81
N VAL A 84 -0.56 1.96 -9.17
CA VAL A 84 0.41 2.68 -8.33
C VAL A 84 -0.10 4.10 -8.02
N GLY A 85 -0.52 4.84 -9.03
CA GLY A 85 -0.98 6.23 -8.87
C GLY A 85 -2.19 6.37 -7.97
N ILE A 86 -3.19 5.50 -8.11
CA ILE A 86 -4.35 5.46 -7.21
C ILE A 86 -3.89 5.15 -5.78
N PHE A 87 -3.01 4.18 -5.61
CA PHE A 87 -2.52 3.79 -4.28
C PHE A 87 -1.75 4.93 -3.59
N THR A 88 -0.86 5.60 -4.32
CA THR A 88 -0.13 6.78 -3.82
C THR A 88 -1.06 7.93 -3.49
N TYR A 89 -2.07 8.19 -4.33
CA TYR A 89 -3.08 9.23 -4.08
C TYR A 89 -3.87 8.95 -2.79
N LEU A 90 -4.36 7.71 -2.62
CA LEU A 90 -5.11 7.32 -1.43
C LEU A 90 -4.26 7.44 -0.16
N ILE A 91 -2.99 7.06 -0.22
CA ILE A 91 -2.05 7.24 0.89
C ILE A 91 -1.84 8.72 1.23
N GLY A 92 -1.64 9.57 0.21
CA GLY A 92 -1.38 11.00 0.40
C GLY A 92 -2.56 11.80 0.93
N ILE A 93 -3.76 11.22 0.99
CA ILE A 93 -4.93 11.81 1.66
C ILE A 93 -4.94 11.48 3.17
N VAL A 94 -4.31 10.36 3.57
CA VAL A 94 -4.36 9.85 4.95
C VAL A 94 -3.21 10.41 5.81
N VAL A 95 -2.14 10.92 5.18
CA VAL A 95 -1.00 11.61 5.82
C VAL A 95 -1.18 13.11 5.75
#